data_AF-A0A852AH96-F1
#
_entry.id   AF-A0A852AH96-F1
#
_cell.length_a   1.000
_cell.length_b   1.000
_cell.length_c   1.000
_cell.angle_alpha   90.00
_cell.angle_beta   90.00
_cell.angle_gamma   90.00
#
_symmetry.space_group_name_H-M   'P 1'
#
loop_
_entity.id
_entity.type
_entity.pdbx_description
1 polymer ?
#
loop_
_entity_poly.entity_id
_entity_poly.type
_entity_poly.pdbx_seq_one_letter_code
_entity_poly.pdbx_strand_id
1 'polypeptide(L)'
;SRPAGRGGSSGAKFRISLGLPVGAVINCADNTGAKNLYIISVKGIKGRLNRLPAAGVGDMVMATVKKGKPELRKKVHPAVVIRQRKSYRRKDGVFLYFEDNAGVIVNNKGEMKGSAITGPVAKECADLWPRIASNAGSIA
;
A
#
# COMPACT_ATOMS: atom_id res chain seq x y z
N SER A 1 -5.15 23.92 7.24
CA SER A 1 -5.70 22.74 7.93
C SER A 1 -4.67 21.60 7.95
N ARG A 2 -4.08 21.28 9.11
CA ARG A 2 -3.12 20.16 9.24
C ARG A 2 -3.83 18.85 8.84
N PRO A 3 -3.25 17.97 8.00
CA PRO A 3 -3.86 16.69 7.72
C PRO A 3 -3.86 15.86 9.00
N ALA A 4 -5.02 15.29 9.34
CA ALA A 4 -5.18 14.37 10.45
C ALA A 4 -4.10 13.28 10.38
N GLY A 5 -3.41 13.06 11.51
CA GLY A 5 -2.36 12.06 11.62
C GLY A 5 -2.84 10.73 11.07
N ARG A 6 -2.21 10.27 9.99
CA ARG A 6 -2.48 8.95 9.40
C ARG A 6 -1.87 7.93 10.37
N GLY A 7 -2.73 7.17 11.05
CA GLY A 7 -2.31 6.21 12.07
C GLY A 7 -1.08 5.39 11.63
N GLY A 8 0.04 5.58 12.33
CA GLY A 8 1.28 4.86 12.13
C GLY A 8 2.29 5.40 11.12
N SER A 9 1.90 6.31 10.21
CA SER A 9 2.84 6.80 9.19
C SER A 9 3.73 7.92 9.73
N SER A 10 5.03 7.84 9.48
CA SER A 10 5.98 8.91 9.75
C SER A 10 5.93 9.98 8.65
N GLY A 11 5.33 11.13 8.94
CA GLY A 11 5.41 12.31 8.08
C GLY A 11 4.37 12.39 6.95
N ALA A 12 4.64 13.22 5.95
CA ALA A 12 3.73 13.54 4.87
C ALA A 12 4.22 12.97 3.52
N LYS A 13 3.33 12.24 2.84
CA LYS A 13 3.59 11.68 1.51
C LYS A 13 3.58 12.77 0.44
N PHE A 14 4.60 12.79 -0.42
CA PHE A 14 4.61 13.61 -1.65
C PHE A 14 3.57 13.09 -2.65
N ARG A 15 2.93 14.00 -3.40
CA ARG A 15 1.87 13.62 -4.34
C ARG A 15 2.47 12.91 -5.55
N ILE A 16 2.07 11.67 -5.77
CA ILE A 16 2.47 10.84 -6.91
C ILE A 16 1.24 10.42 -7.74
N SER A 17 1.47 9.94 -8.96
CA SER A 17 0.42 9.36 -9.80
C SER A 17 -0.25 8.18 -9.10
N LEU A 18 -1.60 8.19 -9.05
CA LEU A 18 -2.40 7.13 -8.45
C LEU A 18 -2.69 6.06 -9.50
N GLY A 19 -2.29 4.81 -9.22
CA GLY A 19 -2.42 3.69 -10.15
C GLY A 19 -3.48 2.65 -9.77
N LEU A 20 -4.04 2.75 -8.56
CA LEU A 20 -4.84 1.68 -7.96
C LEU A 20 -6.21 2.20 -7.49
N PRO A 21 -7.20 2.34 -8.39
CA PRO A 21 -8.57 2.65 -7.98
C PRO A 21 -9.16 1.54 -7.10
N VAL A 22 -10.20 1.86 -6.33
CA VAL A 22 -11.03 0.83 -5.68
C VAL A 22 -11.48 -0.21 -6.71
N GLY A 23 -11.51 -1.48 -6.29
CA GLY A 23 -11.73 -2.62 -7.19
C GLY A 23 -10.45 -3.24 -7.76
N ALA A 24 -9.30 -2.55 -7.68
CA ALA A 24 -8.03 -3.13 -8.10
C ALA A 24 -7.66 -4.35 -7.23
N VAL A 25 -7.17 -5.41 -7.89
CA VAL A 25 -6.55 -6.58 -7.24
C VAL A 25 -5.05 -6.46 -7.38
N ILE A 26 -4.34 -6.50 -6.25
CA ILE A 26 -2.87 -6.43 -6.20
C ILE A 26 -2.31 -7.69 -5.53
N ASN A 27 -1.03 -7.98 -5.78
CA ASN A 27 -0.33 -9.07 -5.11
C ASN A 27 -0.17 -8.76 -3.62
N CYS A 28 -0.29 -9.79 -2.79
CA CYS A 28 0.18 -9.70 -1.42
C CYS A 28 1.66 -10.10 -1.40
N ALA A 29 2.52 -9.21 -0.93
CA ALA A 29 3.97 -9.41 -0.92
C ALA A 29 4.51 -9.75 0.48
N ASP A 30 3.64 -10.08 1.44
CA ASP A 30 4.06 -10.57 2.75
C ASP A 30 3.86 -12.10 2.87
N ASN A 31 4.42 -12.67 3.93
CA ASN A 31 4.34 -14.09 4.24
C ASN A 31 3.13 -14.46 5.13
N THR A 32 2.07 -13.64 5.20
CA THR A 32 0.87 -13.96 6.01
C THR A 32 0.10 -15.18 5.48
N GLY A 33 0.29 -15.52 4.20
CA GLY A 33 -0.47 -16.54 3.48
C GLY A 33 -1.64 -15.99 2.66
N ALA A 34 -1.80 -14.67 2.59
CA ALA A 34 -2.58 -14.03 1.54
C ALA A 34 -1.81 -14.05 0.21
N LYS A 35 -2.52 -14.22 -0.91
CA LYS A 35 -1.93 -14.15 -2.27
C LYS A 35 -2.33 -12.88 -3.00
N ASN A 36 -3.59 -12.45 -2.85
CA ASN A 36 -4.12 -11.27 -3.54
C ASN A 36 -4.98 -10.43 -2.61
N LEU A 37 -4.81 -9.10 -2.70
CA LEU A 37 -5.56 -8.09 -1.97
C LEU A 37 -6.49 -7.34 -2.94
N TYR A 38 -7.78 -7.31 -2.64
CA TYR A 38 -8.79 -6.52 -3.37
C TYR A 38 -9.10 -5.24 -2.61
N ILE A 39 -8.78 -4.09 -3.21
CA ILE A 39 -8.92 -2.78 -2.59
C ILE A 39 -10.39 -2.37 -2.55
N ILE A 40 -10.89 -2.05 -1.36
CA ILE A 40 -12.29 -1.59 -1.16
C ILE A 40 -12.38 -0.12 -0.81
N SER A 41 -11.35 0.46 -0.19
CA SER A 41 -11.28 1.90 0.09
C SER A 41 -9.84 2.36 0.32
N VAL A 42 -9.62 3.67 0.26
CA VAL A 42 -8.32 4.30 0.49
C VAL A 42 -8.44 5.28 1.65
N LYS A 43 -7.58 5.17 2.66
CA LYS A 43 -7.64 6.04 3.83
C LYS A 43 -7.22 7.48 3.47
N GLY A 44 -7.90 8.46 4.07
CA GLY A 44 -7.54 9.87 3.94
C GLY A 44 -7.90 10.52 2.60
N ILE A 45 -8.73 9.88 1.78
CA ILE A 45 -9.28 10.48 0.55
C ILE A 45 -10.62 11.16 0.84
N LYS A 46 -10.76 12.41 0.40
CA LYS A 46 -12.04 13.12 0.41
C LYS A 46 -12.91 12.64 -0.76
N GLY A 47 -14.20 12.43 -0.48
CA GLY A 47 -15.17 12.08 -1.51
C GLY A 47 -15.33 13.19 -2.55
N ARG A 48 -15.54 12.80 -3.80
CA ARG A 48 -15.95 13.68 -4.90
C ARG A 48 -16.92 12.91 -5.80
N LEU A 49 -18.01 13.57 -6.21
CA LEU A 49 -19.03 12.98 -7.07
C LEU A 49 -18.39 12.34 -8.32
N ASN A 50 -18.79 11.10 -8.62
CA ASN A 50 -18.34 10.30 -9.77
C ASN A 50 -16.83 10.04 -9.85
N ARG A 51 -16.09 10.20 -8.73
CA ARG A 51 -14.66 9.87 -8.67
C ARG A 51 -14.43 8.64 -7.82
N LEU A 52 -13.85 7.61 -8.43
CA LEU A 52 -13.34 6.46 -7.69
C LEU A 52 -12.14 6.87 -6.83
N PRO A 53 -12.13 6.59 -5.52
CA PRO A 53 -10.93 6.71 -4.71
C PRO A 53 -9.81 5.82 -5.29
N ALA A 54 -8.58 6.33 -5.31
CA ALA A 54 -7.43 5.61 -5.85
C ALA A 54 -6.20 5.79 -4.98
N ALA A 55 -5.38 4.74 -4.91
CA ALA A 55 -4.15 4.70 -4.15
C ALA A 55 -2.93 4.72 -5.08
N GLY A 56 -1.81 5.14 -4.51
CA GLY A 56 -0.47 4.86 -5.02
C GLY A 56 0.44 4.35 -3.90
N VAL A 57 1.70 4.12 -4.22
CA VAL A 57 2.75 3.70 -3.28
C VAL A 57 2.70 4.49 -1.96
N GLY A 58 2.76 3.79 -0.82
CA GLY A 58 2.76 4.35 0.52
C GLY A 58 1.37 4.70 1.07
N ASP A 59 0.29 4.62 0.28
CA ASP A 59 -1.06 4.82 0.80
C ASP A 59 -1.55 3.58 1.57
N MET A 60 -2.23 3.82 2.69
CA MET A 60 -2.98 2.79 3.40
C MET A 60 -4.36 2.62 2.76
N VAL A 61 -4.69 1.39 2.43
CA VAL A 61 -5.97 0.96 1.87
C VAL A 61 -6.67 0.00 2.82
N MET A 62 -7.98 -0.12 2.68
CA MET A 62 -8.71 -1.26 3.22
C MET A 62 -8.85 -2.28 2.09
N ALA A 63 -8.57 -3.54 2.38
CA ALA A 63 -8.59 -4.61 1.40
C ALA A 63 -9.19 -5.91 1.96
N THR A 64 -9.68 -6.75 1.05
CA THR A 64 -10.09 -8.13 1.37
C THR A 64 -9.17 -9.11 0.66
N VAL A 65 -8.90 -10.26 1.29
CA VAL A 65 -8.11 -11.32 0.65
C VAL A 65 -9.01 -12.13 -0.29
N LYS A 66 -8.70 -12.13 -1.59
CA LYS A 66 -9.45 -12.92 -2.60
C LYS A 66 -8.94 -14.35 -2.71
N LYS A 67 -7.61 -14.51 -2.73
CA LYS A 67 -6.90 -15.80 -2.77
C LYS A 67 -5.91 -15.85 -1.61
N GLY A 68 -5.83 -16.96 -0.89
CA GLY A 68 -4.98 -17.13 0.29
C GLY A 68 -5.60 -18.05 1.34
N LYS A 69 -4.98 -18.12 2.53
CA LYS A 69 -5.47 -18.91 3.66
C LYS A 69 -6.93 -18.58 4.01
N PRO A 70 -7.80 -19.58 4.27
CA PRO A 70 -9.22 -19.35 4.59
C PRO A 70 -9.47 -18.35 5.71
N GLU A 71 -8.65 -18.37 6.77
CA GLU A 71 -8.75 -17.51 7.95
C GLU A 71 -8.61 -16.00 7.68
N LEU A 72 -7.94 -15.64 6.57
CA LEU A 72 -7.73 -14.25 6.13
C LEU A 72 -8.82 -13.78 5.16
N ARG A 73 -9.52 -14.70 4.50
CA ARG A 73 -10.58 -14.39 3.53
C ARG A 73 -11.85 -13.92 4.24
N LYS A 74 -12.73 -13.26 3.48
CA LYS A 74 -14.03 -12.75 3.96
C LYS A 74 -13.94 -11.75 5.14
N LYS A 75 -12.75 -11.21 5.40
CA LYS A 75 -12.46 -10.17 6.40
C LYS A 75 -11.83 -8.97 5.71
N VAL A 76 -12.07 -7.80 6.28
CA VAL A 76 -11.45 -6.55 5.86
C VAL A 76 -10.18 -6.34 6.66
N HIS A 77 -9.07 -6.09 5.97
CA HIS A 77 -7.75 -5.82 6.57
C HIS A 77 -7.21 -4.48 6.07
N PRO A 78 -6.57 -3.67 6.92
CA PRO A 78 -5.70 -2.60 6.47
C PRO A 78 -4.51 -3.19 5.68
N ALA A 79 -4.10 -2.51 4.63
CA ALA A 79 -2.91 -2.84 3.87
C ALA A 79 -2.20 -1.57 3.39
N VAL A 80 -0.89 -1.64 3.15
CA VAL A 80 -0.11 -0.56 2.56
C VAL A 80 0.36 -0.98 1.17
N VAL A 81 0.21 -0.09 0.19
CA VAL A 81 0.73 -0.29 -1.17
C VAL A 81 2.24 -0.09 -1.17
N ILE A 82 3.02 -1.09 -1.58
CA ILE A 82 4.49 -1.04 -1.57
C ILE A 82 5.10 -0.92 -2.97
N ARG A 83 4.37 -1.34 -4.00
CA ARG A 83 4.78 -1.30 -5.41
C ARG A 83 3.60 -0.88 -6.30
N GLN A 84 3.89 -0.13 -7.36
CA GLN A 84 2.92 0.18 -8.40
C GLN A 84 3.53 0.06 -9.79
N ARG A 85 2.76 -0.51 -10.72
CA ARG A 85 3.11 -0.62 -12.14
C ARG A 85 2.88 0.67 -12.92
N LYS A 86 1.94 1.52 -12.47
CA LYS A 86 1.74 2.84 -13.07
C LYS A 86 2.96 3.72 -12.79
N SER A 87 3.60 4.26 -13.82
CA SER A 87 4.74 5.16 -13.64
C SER A 87 4.37 6.40 -12.81
N TYR A 88 5.31 6.83 -11.97
CA TYR A 88 5.21 8.05 -11.18
C TYR A 88 6.56 8.77 -11.11
N ARG A 89 6.48 10.10 -10.94
CA ARG A 89 7.65 10.97 -10.88
C ARG A 89 8.08 11.17 -9.44
N ARG A 90 9.37 10.96 -9.18
CA ARG A 90 10.04 11.23 -7.91
C ARG A 90 10.39 12.72 -7.78
N LYS A 91 10.79 13.12 -6.56
CA LYS A 91 11.19 14.52 -6.27
C LYS A 91 12.45 14.93 -7.05
N ASP A 92 13.36 14.00 -7.29
CA ASP A 92 14.57 14.19 -8.10
C ASP A 92 14.28 14.27 -9.61
N GLY A 93 13.03 14.07 -10.01
CA GLY A 93 12.59 14.14 -11.41
C GLY A 93 12.59 12.80 -12.14
N VAL A 94 13.14 11.74 -11.56
CA VAL A 94 13.18 10.40 -12.16
C VAL A 94 11.76 9.80 -12.20
N PHE A 95 11.43 9.13 -13.31
CA PHE A 95 10.21 8.33 -13.40
C PHE A 95 10.52 6.88 -13.03
N LEU A 96 9.73 6.32 -12.13
CA LEU A 96 9.86 4.92 -11.69
C LEU A 96 8.54 4.16 -11.90
N TYR A 97 8.65 2.87 -12.19
CA TYR A 97 7.56 1.91 -12.13
C TYR A 97 8.10 0.54 -11.71
N PHE A 98 7.23 -0.30 -11.14
CA PHE A 98 7.54 -1.70 -10.83
C PHE A 98 6.89 -2.63 -11.85
N GLU A 99 7.36 -3.87 -11.91
CA GLU A 99 6.76 -4.90 -12.78
C GLU A 99 5.30 -5.20 -12.40
N ASP A 100 4.99 -5.18 -11.10
CA ASP A 100 3.68 -5.53 -10.56
C ASP A 100 3.14 -4.49 -9.56
N ASN A 101 1.87 -4.68 -9.19
CA ASN A 101 1.25 -3.95 -8.08
C ASN A 101 1.25 -4.87 -6.86
N ALA A 102 1.77 -4.40 -5.74
CA ALA A 102 1.86 -5.19 -4.53
C ALA A 102 1.58 -4.38 -3.27
N GLY A 103 1.06 -5.05 -2.25
CA GLY A 103 0.84 -4.50 -0.92
C GLY A 103 1.11 -5.52 0.18
N VAL A 104 1.18 -5.03 1.42
CA VAL A 104 1.37 -5.83 2.63
C VAL A 104 0.24 -5.57 3.62
N ILE A 105 -0.20 -6.61 4.32
CA ILE A 105 -1.23 -6.51 5.34
C ILE A 105 -0.62 -5.90 6.61
N VAL A 106 -1.31 -4.91 7.15
CA VAL A 106 -0.88 -4.21 8.38
C VAL A 106 -2.05 -4.07 9.35
N ASN A 107 -1.75 -3.71 10.60
CA ASN A 107 -2.77 -3.23 11.53
C ASN A 107 -3.04 -1.72 11.34
N ASN A 108 -3.92 -1.16 12.16
CA ASN A 108 -4.26 0.27 12.08
C ASN A 108 -3.12 1.22 12.47
N LYS A 109 -2.05 0.71 13.12
CA LYS A 109 -0.82 1.45 13.44
C LYS A 109 0.26 1.28 12.38
N GLY A 110 -0.02 0.59 11.27
CA GLY A 110 0.97 0.33 10.21
C GLY A 110 1.99 -0.74 10.55
N GLU A 111 1.80 -1.49 11.63
CA GLU A 111 2.64 -2.65 11.95
C GLU A 111 2.23 -3.81 11.06
N MET A 112 3.21 -4.48 10.45
CA MET A 112 2.96 -5.59 9.55
C MET A 112 2.36 -6.79 10.28
N LYS A 113 1.42 -7.47 9.62
CA LYS A 113 0.92 -8.76 10.10
C LYS A 113 1.88 -9.91 9.78
N GLY A 114 2.55 -9.83 8.64
CA GLY A 114 3.64 -10.74 8.28
C GLY A 114 4.98 -10.32 8.89
N SER A 115 5.98 -11.18 8.76
CA SER A 115 7.35 -10.97 9.29
C SER A 115 8.40 -10.74 8.20
N ALA A 116 8.04 -10.83 6.91
CA ALA A 116 8.95 -10.60 5.80
C ALA A 116 8.21 -10.09 4.57
N ILE A 117 8.92 -9.33 3.72
CA ILE A 117 8.43 -8.85 2.43
C ILE A 117 9.21 -9.52 1.30
N THR A 118 8.49 -10.06 0.32
CA THR A 118 9.06 -10.59 -0.92
C THR A 118 9.18 -9.49 -1.98
N GLY A 119 10.38 -9.34 -2.54
CA GLY A 119 10.69 -8.36 -3.57
C GLY A 119 10.96 -6.95 -3.03
N PRO A 120 11.26 -5.99 -3.92
CA PRO A 120 11.65 -4.65 -3.53
C PRO A 120 10.46 -3.84 -3.00
N VAL A 121 10.77 -2.86 -2.15
CA VAL A 121 9.83 -1.86 -1.64
C VAL A 121 10.22 -0.49 -2.18
N ALA A 122 9.23 0.29 -2.64
CA ALA A 122 9.50 1.65 -3.04
C ALA A 122 9.96 2.52 -1.85
N LYS A 123 10.99 3.33 -2.06
CA LYS A 123 11.55 4.26 -1.07
C LYS A 123 10.49 5.14 -0.42
N GLU A 124 9.54 5.65 -1.21
CA GLU A 124 8.43 6.48 -0.73
C GLU A 124 7.55 5.76 0.29
N CYS A 125 7.43 4.44 0.19
CA CYS A 125 6.74 3.63 1.19
C CYS A 125 7.62 3.39 2.42
N ALA A 126 8.90 3.06 2.22
CA ALA A 126 9.84 2.81 3.31
C ALA A 126 10.01 4.04 4.23
N ASP A 127 10.13 5.24 3.65
CA ASP A 127 10.27 6.50 4.38
C ASP A 127 9.04 6.82 5.26
N LEU A 128 7.85 6.35 4.85
CA LEU A 128 6.59 6.60 5.56
C LEU A 128 6.25 5.53 6.60
N TRP A 129 6.75 4.31 6.43
CA TRP A 129 6.34 3.16 7.22
C TRP A 129 7.56 2.42 7.77
N PRO A 130 8.08 2.81 8.94
CA PRO A 130 9.33 2.26 9.48
C PRO A 130 9.29 0.74 9.64
N ARG A 131 8.14 0.18 10.05
CA ARG A 131 7.97 -1.27 10.18
C ARG A 131 8.01 -2.00 8.84
N ILE A 132 7.59 -1.37 7.74
CA ILE A 132 7.73 -1.94 6.39
C ILE A 132 9.19 -1.86 5.95
N ALA A 133 9.86 -0.73 6.18
CA ALA A 133 11.27 -0.56 5.87
C ALA A 133 12.15 -1.61 6.55
N SER A 134 11.93 -1.87 7.84
CA SER A 134 12.71 -2.86 8.61
C SER A 134 12.54 -4.32 8.13
N ASN A 135 11.45 -4.63 7.41
CA ASN A 135 11.17 -5.99 6.92
C ASN A 135 11.37 -6.13 5.40
N ALA A 136 11.86 -5.08 4.73
CA ALA A 136 12.14 -5.08 3.30
C ALA A 136 13.56 -5.61 3.03
N GLY A 137 13.68 -6.59 2.12
CA GLY A 137 14.99 -7.09 1.69
C GLY A 137 15.75 -6.12 0.78
N SER A 138 15.04 -5.28 0.03
CA SER A 138 15.62 -4.23 -0.79
C SER A 138 14.67 -3.04 -0.92
N ILE A 139 15.23 -1.84 -1.05
CA ILE A 139 14.51 -0.59 -1.23
C ILE A 139 14.95 0.02 -2.56
N ALA A 140 13.98 0.40 -3.40
CA ALA A 140 14.18 0.99 -4.72
C ALA A 140 13.72 2.45 -4.74
#